data_AF-A0A961WW41-F1
#
_entry.id   AF-A0A961WW41-F1
#
_cell.length_a   1.000
_cell.length_b   1.000
_cell.length_c   1.000
_cell.angle_alpha   90.00
_cell.angle_beta   90.00
_cell.angle_gamma   90.00
#
_symmetry.space_group_name_H-M   'P 1'
#
loop_
_entity.id
_entity.type
_entity.pdbx_description
1 polymer ?
#
loop_
_entity_poly.entity_id
_entity_poly.type
_entity_poly.pdbx_seq_one_letter_code
_entity_poly.pdbx_strand_id
1 'polypeptide(L)' 'QGKLFPGSKALLALADDLREIRTICWCGKKATMVVRLDGQGKIIEDGEQIVIGGEDRYVSLCRKHWSSREAGTVAKA' A
#
# COMPACT_ATOMS: atom_id res chain seq x y z
N GLN A 1 0.97 5.19 6.56
CA GLN A 1 0.02 6.20 7.09
C GLN A 1 -1.39 6.19 6.45
N GLY A 2 -1.64 5.55 5.30
CA GLY A 2 -3.02 5.43 4.77
C GLY A 2 -3.68 6.75 4.36
N LYS A 3 -2.89 7.82 4.22
CA LYS A 3 -3.32 9.13 3.77
C LYS A 3 -3.27 9.19 2.25
N LEU A 4 -4.16 9.97 1.66
CA LEU A 4 -4.09 10.28 0.22
C LEU A 4 -2.81 11.05 -0.09
N PHE A 5 -2.21 10.76 -1.24
CA PHE A 5 -1.20 11.65 -1.81
C PHE A 5 -1.83 13.01 -2.09
N PRO A 6 -1.12 14.14 -1.85
CA PRO A 6 -1.70 15.47 -2.01
C PRO A 6 -2.33 15.71 -3.39
N GLY A 7 -1.65 15.30 -4.48
CA GLY A 7 -2.20 15.40 -5.83
C GLY A 7 -3.43 14.52 -6.04
N SER A 8 -3.38 13.26 -5.58
CA SER A 8 -4.53 12.35 -5.65
C SER A 8 -5.74 12.87 -4.87
N LYS A 9 -5.54 13.55 -3.74
CA LYS A 9 -6.64 14.16 -2.97
C LYS A 9 -7.37 15.22 -3.79
N ALA A 10 -6.63 16.07 -4.51
CA ALA A 10 -7.22 17.10 -5.37
C ALA A 10 -7.97 16.47 -6.56
N LEU A 11 -7.36 15.50 -7.23
CA LEU A 11 -7.98 14.80 -8.36
C LEU A 11 -9.26 14.07 -7.96
N LEU A 12 -9.26 13.39 -6.81
CA LEU A 12 -10.45 12.70 -6.28
C LEU A 12 -11.59 13.67 -5.94
N ALA A 13 -11.28 14.89 -5.52
CA ALA A 13 -12.30 15.89 -5.21
C ALA A 13 -12.98 16.47 -6.47
N LEU A 14 -12.32 16.38 -7.62
CA LEU A 14 -12.78 16.94 -8.90
C LEU A 14 -13.33 15.90 -9.87
N ALA A 15 -13.12 14.60 -9.62
CA ALA A 15 -13.39 13.56 -10.60
C ALA A 15 -14.89 13.27 -10.76
N ASP A 16 -15.38 13.31 -12.01
CA ASP A 16 -16.73 12.87 -12.38
C ASP A 16 -16.83 11.33 -12.50
N ASP A 17 -15.75 10.66 -12.91
CA ASP A 17 -15.65 9.21 -13.01
C ASP A 17 -14.43 8.70 -12.23
N LEU A 18 -14.63 7.61 -11.50
CA LEU A 18 -13.61 6.95 -10.70
C LEU A 18 -13.60 5.45 -10.97
N ARG A 19 -12.50 4.97 -11.55
CA ARG A 19 -12.24 3.54 -11.75
C ARG A 19 -11.11 3.07 -10.86
N GLU A 20 -11.44 2.17 -9.94
CA GLU A 20 -10.48 1.55 -9.02
C GLU A 20 -9.74 0.40 -9.74
N ILE A 21 -8.40 0.48 -9.78
CA ILE A 21 -7.55 -0.64 -10.19
C ILE A 21 -7.45 -1.61 -9.01
N ARG A 22 -7.89 -2.85 -9.21
CA ARG A 22 -7.92 -3.86 -8.15
C ARG A 22 -6.64 -4.67 -8.13
N THR A 23 -6.03 -4.76 -6.96
CA THR A 23 -5.00 -5.74 -6.63
C THR A 23 -5.51 -6.70 -5.56
N ILE A 24 -4.79 -7.79 -5.32
CA ILE A 24 -5.19 -8.85 -4.39
C ILE A 24 -4.23 -8.85 -3.19
N CYS A 25 -4.81 -8.87 -1.98
CA CYS A 25 -4.05 -9.11 -0.75
C CYS A 25 -3.67 -10.59 -0.69
N TRP A 26 -2.59 -10.95 0.02
CA TRP A 26 -2.18 -12.34 0.23
C TRP A 26 -3.28 -13.29 0.75
N CYS A 27 -4.35 -12.76 1.36
CA CYS A 27 -5.50 -13.54 1.83
C CYS A 27 -6.65 -13.68 0.82
N GLY A 28 -6.44 -13.28 -0.43
CA GLY A 28 -7.42 -13.34 -1.52
C GLY A 28 -8.45 -12.19 -1.53
N LYS A 29 -8.49 -11.34 -0.50
CA LYS A 29 -9.39 -10.17 -0.48
C LYS A 29 -8.84 -9.02 -1.31
N LYS A 30 -9.73 -8.16 -1.83
CA LYS A 30 -9.38 -6.92 -2.53
C LYS A 30 -8.40 -6.09 -1.68
N ALA A 31 -7.23 -5.82 -2.24
CA ALA A 31 -6.28 -4.90 -1.63
C ALA A 31 -6.68 -3.46 -1.94
N THR A 32 -6.57 -2.60 -0.92
CA THR A 32 -6.96 -1.17 -0.97
C THR A 32 -5.91 -0.28 -0.33
N MET A 33 -4.87 -0.88 0.24
CA MET A 33 -3.82 -0.21 0.99
C MET A 33 -2.47 -0.75 0.56
N VAL A 34 -1.44 0.08 0.62
CA VAL A 34 -0.05 -0.33 0.36
C VAL A 34 0.77 -0.06 1.61
N VAL A 35 1.63 -1.02 1.96
CA VAL A 35 2.64 -0.86 3.01
C VAL A 35 4.04 -0.94 2.40
N ARG A 36 4.99 -0.26 3.04
CA ARG A 36 6.42 -0.37 2.72
C ARG A 36 7.09 -1.26 3.75
N LEU A 37 7.98 -2.13 3.31
CA LEU A 37 8.78 -3.01 4.16
C LEU A 37 10.24 -2.54 4.22
N ASP A 38 10.88 -2.76 5.37
CA ASP A 38 12.32 -2.58 5.53
C ASP A 38 13.10 -3.80 4.99
N GLY A 39 14.43 -3.75 5.09
CA GLY A 39 15.30 -4.87 4.70
C GLY A 39 15.10 -6.15 5.51
N GLN A 40 14.39 -6.07 6.65
CA GLN A 40 14.06 -7.17 7.55
C GLN A 40 12.61 -7.68 7.35
N GLY A 41 11.85 -7.11 6.41
CA GLY A 41 10.46 -7.48 6.15
C GLY A 41 9.44 -6.88 7.13
N LYS A 42 9.83 -5.91 7.96
CA LYS A 42 8.92 -5.21 8.88
C LYS A 42 8.29 -4.00 8.20
N ILE A 43 7.05 -3.70 8.58
CA ILE A 43 6.33 -2.53 8.06
C ILE A 43 6.97 -1.25 8.58
N ILE A 44 7.33 -0.37 7.65
CA ILE A 44 7.82 0.98 7.94
C ILE A 44 6.61 1.93 8.05
N GLU A 45 6.57 2.71 9.13
CA GLU A 45 5.48 3.67 9.38
C GLU A 45 5.89 5.13 9.23
N ASP A 46 7.17 5.41 9.44
CA ASP A 46 7.79 6.74 9.38
C ASP A 46 9.05 6.72 8.50
N GLY A 47 9.32 7.86 7.88
CA GLY A 47 10.41 8.05 6.92
C GLY A 47 9.96 8.89 5.72
N GLU A 48 10.87 9.13 4.77
CA GLU A 48 10.53 9.89 3.57
C GLU A 48 9.44 9.20 2.76
N GLN A 49 8.43 9.97 2.37
CA GLN A 49 7.27 9.47 1.64
C GLN A 49 7.65 8.88 0.28
N ILE A 50 8.73 9.38 -0.34
CA ILE A 50 9.24 8.96 -1.65
C ILE A 50 10.63 8.37 -1.45
N VAL A 51 10.81 7.12 -1.87
CA VAL A 51 12.12 6.48 -1.95
C VAL A 51 12.23 5.90 -3.35
N ILE A 52 13.23 6.35 -4.12
CA ILE A 52 13.51 5.88 -5.48
C ILE A 52 14.37 4.61 -5.37
N GLY A 53 13.88 3.50 -5.92
CA GLY A 53 14.50 2.17 -5.83
C GLY A 53 13.89 1.31 -4.72
N GLY A 54 13.21 0.21 -5.10
CA GLY A 54 12.64 -0.77 -4.16
C GLY A 54 11.23 -1.23 -4.50
N GLU A 55 10.95 -1.62 -5.75
CA GLU A 55 9.67 -2.28 -6.10
C GLU A 55 9.41 -3.49 -5.19
N ASP A 56 10.47 -4.21 -4.81
CA ASP A 56 10.43 -5.37 -3.90
C ASP A 56 10.07 -5.04 -2.44
N ARG A 57 9.83 -3.77 -2.12
CA ARG A 57 9.52 -3.31 -0.75
C ARG A 57 8.09 -2.86 -0.56
N TYR A 58 7.25 -2.87 -1.59
CA TYR A 58 5.84 -2.48 -1.48
C TYR A 58 4.90 -3.68 -1.54
N VAL A 59 4.00 -3.80 -0.55
CA VAL A 59 3.03 -4.89 -0.50
C VAL A 59 1.61 -4.32 -0.46
N SER A 60 0.76 -4.85 -1.35
CA SER A 60 -0.67 -4.52 -1.42
C SER A 60 -1.45 -5.36 -0.40
N LEU A 61 -2.18 -4.70 0.50
CA LEU A 61 -2.95 -5.31 1.58
C LEU A 61 -4.43 -4.91 1.56
N CYS A 62 -5.28 -5.81 2.06
CA CYS A 62 -6.66 -5.46 2.39
C CYS A 62 -6.69 -4.59 3.66
N ARG A 63 -7.80 -3.88 3.87
CA ARG A 63 -7.96 -2.97 5.02
C ARG A 63 -7.72 -3.66 6.37
N LYS A 64 -8.15 -4.93 6.52
CA LYS A 64 -7.96 -5.72 7.75
C LYS A 64 -6.46 -5.93 8.04
N HIS A 65 -5.71 -6.47 7.09
CA HIS A 65 -4.29 -6.77 7.27
C HIS A 65 -3.40 -5.53 7.34
N TRP A 66 -3.81 -4.44 6.70
CA TRP A 66 -3.19 -3.14 6.92
C TRP A 66 -3.36 -2.68 8.37
N SER A 67 -4.53 -2.91 8.98
CA SER A 67 -4.81 -2.49 10.36
C SER A 67 -4.14 -3.39 11.40
N SER A 68 -4.08 -4.71 11.15
CA SER A 68 -3.41 -5.67 12.04
C SER A 68 -1.89 -5.73 11.85
N ARG A 69 -1.35 -5.03 10.83
CA ARG A 69 0.08 -5.00 10.50
C ARG A 69 0.65 -6.36 10.09
N GLU A 70 -0.17 -7.11 9.37
CA GLU A 70 0.16 -8.46 8.88
C GLU A 70 0.43 -8.44 7.38
N ALA A 71 1.70 -8.25 7.00
CA ALA A 71 2.11 -8.22 5.59
C ALA A 71 2.06 -9.60 4.89
N GLY A 72 1.85 -10.69 5.65
CA GLY A 72 2.02 -12.06 5.17
C GLY A 72 3.50 -12.43 5.00
N THR A 73 3.79 -13.70 4.73
CA THR A 73 5.13 -14.10 4.27
C THR A 73 5.33 -13.56 2.87
N VAL A 74 6.00 -12.43 2.77
CA VAL A 74 6.47 -11.91 1.49
C VAL A 74 7.56 -12.86 1.01
N ALA A 75 7.20 -13.79 0.13
CA ALA A 75 8.18 -14.59 -0.57
C ALA A 75 9.08 -13.64 -1.35
N LYS A 76 10.34 -13.52 -0.92
CA LYS A 76 11.39 -12.92 -1.75
C LYS A 76 11.50 -13.80 -2.99
N ALA A 77 11.11 -13.26 -4.14
CA ALA A 77 11.52 -13.81 -5.43
C ALA A 77 13.01 -13.54 -5.63
#